data_AF-A0A382GGA4-F1
#
_entry.id   AF-A0A382GGA4-F1
#
_cell.length_a   1.000
_cell.length_b   1.000
_cell.length_c   1.000
_cell.angle_alpha   90.00
_cell.angle_beta   90.00
_cell.angle_gamma   90.00
#
_symmetry.space_group_name_H-M   'P 1'
#
loop_
_entity.id
_entity.type
_entity.pdbx_description
1 polymer ?
#
loop_
_entity_poly.entity_id
_entity_poly.type
_entity_poly.pdbx_seq_one_letter_code
_entity_poly.pdbx_strand_id
1 'polypeptide(L)'
;VFDRNKILQLIGVDVWRLRTQKDSPSDDTYKDSWVNLQHEVQSCELCSLHKTRTQTVFGVGDSEANWLFIGEAPGMDEDLQGEPFVGRAGGLLNEMVFSIGLSRDKIFIANILKCRPPKNRDPLTSEVAQCLPYLERQIQHI
;
A
#
# COMPACT_ATOMS: atom_id res chain seq x y z
N VAL A 1 0.55 -26.04 -29.13
CA VAL A 1 0.29 -26.08 -27.68
C VAL A 1 -0.79 -25.05 -27.38
N PHE A 2 -1.93 -25.47 -26.81
CA PHE A 2 -3.05 -24.59 -26.50
C PHE A 2 -2.70 -23.69 -25.31
N ASP A 3 -2.65 -22.37 -25.51
CA ASP A 3 -2.43 -21.40 -24.43
C ASP A 3 -3.78 -20.79 -24.01
N ARG A 4 -4.33 -21.34 -22.92
CA ARG A 4 -5.60 -20.91 -22.31
C ARG A 4 -5.64 -19.41 -22.02
N ASN A 5 -4.52 -18.83 -21.55
CA ASN A 5 -4.47 -17.43 -21.14
C ASN A 5 -4.57 -16.49 -22.35
N LYS A 6 -3.98 -16.90 -23.47
CA LYS A 6 -4.04 -16.14 -24.73
C LYS A 6 -5.47 -16.09 -25.30
N ILE A 7 -6.23 -17.18 -25.16
CA ILE A 7 -7.65 -17.23 -25.57
C ILE A 7 -8.48 -16.30 -24.69
N LEU A 8 -8.29 -16.35 -23.38
CA LEU A 8 -9.02 -15.51 -22.42
C LEU A 8 -8.79 -14.01 -22.68
N GLN A 9 -7.55 -13.60 -22.96
CA GLN A 9 -7.25 -12.22 -23.33
C GLN A 9 -7.92 -11.79 -24.65
N LEU A 10 -7.97 -12.67 -25.65
CA LEU A 10 -8.60 -12.37 -26.94
C LEU A 10 -10.12 -12.17 -26.86
N ILE A 11 -10.78 -12.79 -25.88
CA ILE A 11 -12.21 -12.61 -25.62
C ILE A 11 -12.50 -11.49 -24.61
N GLY A 12 -11.49 -10.69 -24.27
CA GLY A 12 -11.62 -9.55 -23.36
C GLY A 12 -11.72 -9.92 -21.89
N VAL A 13 -11.29 -11.12 -21.50
CA VAL A 13 -11.24 -11.55 -20.10
C VAL A 13 -9.86 -11.24 -19.52
N ASP A 14 -9.83 -10.40 -18.50
CA ASP A 14 -8.61 -10.11 -17.74
C ASP A 14 -8.15 -11.35 -16.96
N VAL A 15 -6.98 -11.84 -17.31
CA VAL A 15 -6.39 -13.03 -16.69
C VAL A 15 -5.48 -12.61 -15.55
N TRP A 16 -5.96 -12.75 -14.32
CA TRP A 16 -5.17 -12.62 -13.11
C TRP A 16 -4.25 -13.84 -12.97
N ARG A 17 -2.94 -13.60 -12.92
CA ARG A 17 -1.96 -14.66 -12.65
C ARG A 17 -1.56 -14.65 -11.19
N LEU A 18 -1.51 -15.84 -10.60
CA LEU A 18 -0.87 -16.03 -9.30
C LEU A 18 0.60 -15.64 -9.42
N ARG A 19 1.08 -14.73 -8.57
CA ARG A 19 2.50 -14.42 -8.46
C ARG A 19 3.19 -15.69 -8.00
N THR A 20 3.95 -16.34 -8.88
CA THR A 20 4.76 -17.51 -8.51
C THR A 20 5.73 -17.09 -7.41
N GLN A 21 5.86 -17.95 -6.40
CA GLN A 21 6.51 -17.73 -5.09
C GLN A 21 7.75 -16.82 -5.16
N LYS A 22 7.83 -15.92 -4.17
CA LYS A 22 9.05 -15.16 -3.83
C LYS A 22 10.25 -16.13 -3.84
N ASP A 23 11.25 -15.85 -4.66
CA ASP A 23 12.61 -16.29 -4.37
C ASP A 23 13.00 -15.61 -3.06
N SER A 24 12.84 -16.31 -1.93
CA SER A 24 13.10 -15.74 -0.60
C SER A 24 14.59 -15.42 -0.46
N PRO A 25 14.99 -14.13 -0.36
CA PRO A 25 16.32 -13.79 0.10
C PRO A 25 16.36 -14.02 1.61
N SER A 26 17.55 -14.24 2.17
CA SER A 26 17.77 -14.42 3.61
C SER A 26 17.09 -13.34 4.47
N ASP A 27 16.42 -13.77 5.54
CA ASP A 27 15.49 -13.01 6.40
C ASP A 27 16.09 -11.69 6.97
N ASP A 28 17.38 -11.67 7.32
CA ASP A 28 18.02 -10.49 7.91
C ASP A 28 18.24 -9.36 6.90
N THR A 29 18.65 -9.68 5.67
CA THR A 29 18.90 -8.66 4.62
C THR A 29 17.60 -8.04 4.12
N TYR A 30 16.49 -8.78 4.21
CA TYR A 30 15.17 -8.37 3.75
C TYR A 30 14.48 -7.42 4.76
N LYS A 31 14.62 -7.68 6.07
CA LYS A 31 14.13 -6.80 7.13
C LYS A 31 14.90 -5.49 7.20
N ASP A 32 16.21 -5.52 7.00
CA ASP A 32 17.02 -4.29 6.88
C ASP A 32 16.52 -3.39 5.74
N SER A 33 16.13 -3.98 4.61
CA SER A 33 15.55 -3.24 3.49
C SER A 33 14.17 -2.63 3.81
N TRP A 34 13.33 -3.32 4.58
CA TRP A 34 12.03 -2.79 5.02
C TRP A 34 12.16 -1.61 5.99
N VAL A 35 13.04 -1.74 6.98
CA VAL A 35 13.32 -0.65 7.93
C VAL A 35 13.89 0.57 7.21
N ASN A 36 14.80 0.36 6.26
CA ASN A 36 15.32 1.44 5.42
C ASN A 36 14.21 2.11 4.60
N LEU A 37 13.31 1.34 4.00
CA LEU A 37 12.15 1.87 3.27
C LEU A 37 11.23 2.69 4.19
N GLN A 38 11.02 2.29 5.44
CA GLN A 38 10.26 3.08 6.41
C GLN A 38 10.93 4.43 6.69
N HIS A 39 12.25 4.45 6.94
CA HIS A 39 13.00 5.69 7.18
C HIS A 39 13.02 6.62 5.95
N GLU A 40 13.14 6.06 4.75
CA GLU A 40 13.08 6.82 3.51
C GLU A 40 11.71 7.49 3.33
N VAL A 41 10.61 6.79 3.63
CA VAL A 41 9.27 7.38 3.58
C VAL A 41 9.13 8.46 4.64
N GLN A 42 9.55 8.19 5.88
CA GLN A 42 9.44 9.14 6.99
C GLN A 42 10.12 10.49 6.71
N SER A 43 11.26 10.45 6.03
CA SER A 43 12.06 11.63 5.68
C SER A 43 11.78 12.18 4.28
N CYS A 44 10.81 11.63 3.54
CA CYS A 44 10.60 11.96 2.13
C CYS A 44 10.20 13.43 1.91
N GLU A 45 10.85 14.11 0.96
CA GLU A 45 10.52 15.48 0.55
C GLU A 45 10.29 15.62 -0.97
N LEU A 46 10.13 14.50 -1.69
CA LEU A 46 10.10 14.46 -3.17
C LEU A 46 8.95 15.24 -3.82
N CYS A 47 7.86 15.51 -3.09
CA CYS A 47 6.68 16.25 -3.58
C CYS A 47 6.25 17.35 -2.59
N SER A 48 5.41 18.29 -3.01
CA SER A 48 4.98 19.42 -2.17
C SER A 48 4.19 19.03 -0.92
N LEU A 49 3.67 17.80 -0.84
CA LEU A 49 2.88 17.34 0.31
C LEU A 49 3.68 17.27 1.62
N HIS A 50 5.01 17.16 1.55
CA HIS A 50 5.85 17.19 2.75
C HIS A 50 5.73 18.48 3.56
N LYS A 51 5.34 19.58 2.89
CA LYS A 51 5.23 20.91 3.52
C LYS A 51 3.98 21.06 4.37
N THR A 52 2.99 20.19 4.18
CA THR A 52 1.65 20.35 4.80
C THR A 52 1.22 19.15 5.63
N ARG A 53 1.85 17.98 5.48
CA ARG A 53 1.59 16.82 6.32
C ARG A 53 2.01 17.08 7.76
N THR A 54 1.36 16.42 8.71
CA THR A 54 1.86 16.31 10.08
C THR A 54 2.95 15.25 10.15
N GLN A 55 2.68 14.09 9.53
CA GLN A 55 3.63 12.98 9.41
C GLN A 55 3.27 12.13 8.19
N THR A 56 4.16 11.24 7.80
CA THR A 56 3.85 10.27 6.74
C THR A 56 3.08 9.08 7.30
N VAL A 57 2.23 8.49 6.46
CA VAL A 57 1.50 7.25 6.75
C VAL A 57 2.06 6.16 5.87
N PHE A 58 2.93 5.34 6.43
CA PHE A 58 3.67 4.31 5.68
C PHE A 58 2.74 3.17 5.22
N GLY A 59 2.04 2.59 6.19
CA GLY A 59 1.28 1.36 6.08
C GLY A 59 1.36 0.60 7.41
N VAL A 60 0.38 -0.25 7.71
CA VAL A 60 0.33 -1.05 8.94
C VAL A 60 -0.15 -2.45 8.65
N GLY A 61 0.25 -3.40 9.49
CA GLY A 61 -0.17 -4.79 9.41
C GLY A 61 1.00 -5.76 9.32
N ASP A 62 0.71 -6.98 8.90
CA ASP A 62 1.69 -8.05 8.77
C ASP A 62 2.50 -7.89 7.48
N SER A 63 3.83 -7.79 7.60
CA SER A 63 4.74 -7.70 6.44
C SER A 63 4.78 -8.98 5.61
N GLU A 64 4.26 -10.09 6.14
CA GLU A 64 4.10 -11.36 5.44
C GLU A 64 2.62 -11.65 5.08
N ALA A 65 1.77 -10.62 5.11
CA ALA A 65 0.35 -10.77 4.81
C ALA A 65 0.09 -11.29 3.39
N ASN A 66 -0.86 -12.23 3.28
CA ASN A 66 -1.36 -12.65 1.97
C ASN A 66 -2.26 -11.61 1.29
N TRP A 67 -2.75 -10.62 2.04
CA TRP A 67 -3.67 -9.60 1.57
C TRP A 67 -3.09 -8.21 1.80
N LEU A 68 -2.99 -7.43 0.72
CA LEU A 68 -2.62 -6.02 0.73
C LEU A 68 -3.80 -5.17 0.26
N PHE A 69 -4.27 -4.28 1.14
CA PHE A 69 -5.31 -3.30 0.82
C PHE A 69 -4.65 -1.94 0.56
N ILE A 70 -5.00 -1.33 -0.58
CA ILE A 70 -4.37 -0.08 -1.04
C ILE A 70 -5.45 0.98 -1.22
N GLY A 71 -5.37 2.03 -0.40
CA GLY A 71 -6.16 3.25 -0.57
C GLY A 71 -5.43 4.32 -1.38
N GLU A 72 -6.08 5.46 -1.54
CA GLU A 72 -5.58 6.57 -2.35
C GLU A 72 -4.56 7.43 -1.61
N ALA A 73 -4.98 8.04 -0.50
CA ALA A 73 -4.16 8.93 0.30
C ALA A 73 -4.62 8.97 1.77
N PRO A 74 -3.75 9.40 2.70
CA PRO A 74 -4.14 9.60 4.09
C PRO A 74 -5.15 10.74 4.22
N GLY A 75 -6.16 10.54 5.07
CA GLY A 75 -7.05 11.60 5.52
C GLY A 75 -6.46 12.37 6.71
N MET A 76 -7.30 13.17 7.36
CA MET A 76 -6.89 13.99 8.50
C MET A 76 -6.52 13.16 9.72
N ASP A 77 -7.35 12.17 10.07
CA ASP A 77 -7.12 11.33 11.25
C ASP A 77 -5.89 10.44 11.03
N GLU A 78 -5.70 9.95 9.81
CA GLU A 78 -4.53 9.18 9.39
C GLU A 78 -3.24 10.02 9.46
N ASP A 79 -3.25 11.26 8.97
CA ASP A 79 -2.11 12.18 9.06
C ASP A 79 -1.73 12.49 10.52
N LEU A 80 -2.72 12.62 11.40
CA LEU A 80 -2.48 12.89 12.82
C LEU A 80 -1.95 11.65 13.56
N GLN A 81 -2.44 10.46 13.23
CA GLN A 81 -2.09 9.23 13.94
C GLN A 81 -0.91 8.47 13.33
N GLY A 82 -0.58 8.71 12.05
CA GLY A 82 0.47 7.99 11.34
C GLY A 82 0.02 6.61 10.83
N GLU A 83 -1.26 6.28 10.98
CA GLU A 83 -1.83 4.99 10.62
C GLU A 83 -2.90 5.13 9.52
N PRO A 84 -2.92 4.24 8.51
CA PRO A 84 -3.87 4.33 7.42
C PRO A 84 -5.24 3.79 7.85
N PHE A 85 -6.34 4.31 7.30
CA PHE A 85 -7.70 3.80 7.55
C PHE A 85 -8.04 3.72 9.06
N VAL A 86 -7.90 4.85 9.76
CA VAL A 86 -8.31 4.99 11.18
C VAL A 86 -9.58 5.84 11.34
N GLY A 87 -9.97 6.59 10.30
CA GLY A 87 -11.24 7.32 10.28
C GLY A 87 -12.46 6.43 9.97
N ARG A 88 -13.59 7.06 9.65
CA ARG A 88 -14.87 6.36 9.36
C ARG A 88 -14.77 5.29 8.26
N ALA A 89 -14.06 5.59 7.18
CA ALA A 89 -13.85 4.64 6.09
C ALA A 89 -13.01 3.43 6.54
N GLY A 90 -12.09 3.64 7.47
CA GLY A 90 -11.31 2.57 8.08
C GLY A 90 -12.12 1.64 8.97
N GLY A 91 -13.08 2.19 9.73
CA GLY A 91 -14.06 1.40 10.47
C GLY A 91 -14.83 0.45 9.54
N LEU A 92 -15.33 0.95 8.41
CA LEU A 92 -16.02 0.12 7.42
C LEU A 92 -15.10 -0.95 6.80
N LEU A 93 -13.86 -0.62 6.46
CA LEU A 93 -12.89 -1.59 5.97
C LEU A 93 -12.64 -2.71 6.98
N ASN A 94 -12.52 -2.38 8.27
CA ASN A 94 -12.33 -3.38 9.32
C ASN A 94 -13.50 -4.36 9.38
N GLU A 95 -14.75 -3.88 9.29
CA GLU A 95 -15.93 -4.76 9.24
C GLU A 95 -15.96 -5.65 8.00
N MET A 96 -15.54 -5.13 6.84
CA MET A 96 -15.43 -5.92 5.60
C MET A 96 -14.38 -7.02 5.72
N VAL A 97 -13.19 -6.68 6.25
CA VAL A 97 -12.10 -7.63 6.50
C VAL A 97 -12.53 -8.70 7.49
N PHE A 98 -13.21 -8.31 8.56
CA PHE A 98 -13.77 -9.24 9.54
C PHE A 98 -14.80 -10.18 8.91
N SER A 99 -15.66 -9.68 8.03
CA SER A 99 -16.71 -10.47 7.37
C SER A 99 -16.16 -11.61 6.49
N ILE A 100 -14.92 -11.49 6.00
CA ILE A 100 -14.23 -12.52 5.22
C ILE A 100 -13.31 -13.41 6.09
N GLY A 101 -13.42 -13.32 7.42
CA GLY A 101 -12.67 -14.15 8.36
C GLY A 101 -11.21 -13.73 8.56
N LEU A 102 -10.86 -12.50 8.21
CA LEU A 102 -9.54 -11.92 8.44
C LEU A 102 -9.59 -10.89 9.56
N SER A 103 -8.43 -10.61 10.15
CA SER A 103 -8.26 -9.53 11.13
C SER A 103 -7.20 -8.54 10.63
N ARG A 104 -7.22 -7.32 11.18
CA ARG A 104 -6.36 -6.22 10.75
C ARG A 104 -4.86 -6.54 10.90
N ASP A 105 -4.50 -7.39 11.86
CA ASP A 105 -3.14 -7.89 12.11
C ASP A 105 -2.72 -9.02 11.15
N LYS A 106 -3.60 -9.50 10.28
CA LYS A 106 -3.31 -10.56 9.28
C LYS A 106 -3.29 -10.06 7.84
N ILE A 107 -3.48 -8.76 7.67
CA ILE A 107 -3.48 -8.08 6.39
C ILE A 107 -2.45 -6.95 6.46
N PHE A 108 -2.03 -6.43 5.32
CA PHE A 108 -1.30 -5.18 5.25
C PHE A 108 -2.17 -4.11 4.60
N ILE A 109 -2.14 -2.90 5.14
CA ILE A 109 -2.92 -1.77 4.64
C ILE A 109 -1.97 -0.62 4.35
N ALA A 110 -2.07 -0.04 3.17
CA ALA A 110 -1.27 1.10 2.73
C ALA A 110 -2.09 2.06 1.85
N ASN A 111 -1.51 3.20 1.52
CA ASN A 111 -2.04 4.12 0.51
C ASN A 111 -1.03 4.32 -0.62
N ILE A 112 -1.49 4.74 -1.79
CA ILE A 112 -0.64 5.19 -2.90
C ILE A 112 0.22 6.37 -2.45
N LEU A 113 -0.42 7.43 -1.93
CA LEU A 113 0.30 8.52 -1.29
C LEU A 113 0.63 8.20 0.16
N LYS A 114 1.83 8.58 0.60
CA LYS A 114 2.26 8.49 2.00
C LYS A 114 2.03 9.77 2.80
N CYS A 115 1.49 10.81 2.17
CA CYS A 115 1.25 12.13 2.76
C CYS A 115 -0.17 12.58 2.44
N ARG A 116 -0.83 13.24 3.39
CA ARG A 116 -2.15 13.81 3.21
C ARG A 116 -2.15 15.01 2.24
N PRO A 117 -2.98 15.02 1.19
CA PRO A 117 -3.22 16.20 0.38
C PRO A 117 -3.91 17.33 1.17
N PRO A 118 -3.55 18.61 0.94
CA PRO A 118 -4.17 19.75 1.62
C PRO A 118 -5.69 19.72 1.50
N LYS A 119 -6.40 19.89 2.62
CA LYS A 119 -7.88 19.86 2.70
C LYS A 119 -8.51 18.55 2.18
N ASN A 120 -7.77 17.44 2.16
CA ASN A 120 -8.23 16.14 1.64
C ASN A 120 -8.69 16.22 0.17
N ARG A 121 -8.07 17.08 -0.65
CA ARG A 121 -8.30 17.07 -2.10
C ARG A 121 -7.77 15.76 -2.71
N ASP A 122 -8.20 15.48 -3.94
CA ASP A 122 -7.66 14.35 -4.69
C ASP A 122 -6.14 14.54 -4.96
N PRO A 123 -5.36 13.44 -5.01
CA PRO A 123 -3.97 13.41 -5.44
C PRO A 123 -3.79 13.96 -6.85
N LEU A 124 -2.71 14.72 -7.05
CA LEU A 124 -2.26 15.07 -8.39
C LEU A 124 -1.51 13.89 -9.01
N THR A 125 -1.59 13.76 -10.33
CA THR A 125 -0.84 12.73 -11.07
C THR A 125 0.67 12.80 -10.80
N SER A 126 1.22 14.00 -10.63
CA SER A 126 2.63 14.19 -10.26
C SER A 126 2.96 13.69 -8.85
N GLU A 127 2.06 13.88 -7.88
CA GLU A 127 2.22 13.40 -6.51
C GLU A 127 2.19 11.88 -6.48
N VAL A 128 1.25 11.28 -7.23
CA VAL A 128 1.17 9.82 -7.41
C VAL A 128 2.46 9.28 -8.03
N ALA A 129 2.91 9.87 -9.15
CA ALA A 129 4.14 9.42 -9.82
C ALA A 129 5.37 9.48 -8.92
N GLN A 130 5.47 10.48 -8.04
CA GLN A 130 6.58 10.62 -7.10
C GLN A 130 6.50 9.67 -5.89
N CYS A 131 5.29 9.27 -5.48
CA CYS A 131 5.09 8.42 -4.29
C CYS A 131 4.96 6.92 -4.61
N LEU A 132 4.51 6.59 -5.82
CA LEU A 132 4.29 5.23 -6.29
C LEU A 132 5.50 4.28 -6.11
N PRO A 133 6.76 4.71 -6.31
CA PRO A 133 7.91 3.82 -6.09
C PRO A 133 8.01 3.24 -4.68
N TYR A 134 7.51 3.94 -3.65
CA TYR A 134 7.45 3.38 -2.29
C TYR A 134 6.43 2.26 -2.17
N LEU A 135 5.26 2.42 -2.79
CA LEU A 135 4.22 1.39 -2.80
C LEU A 135 4.69 0.17 -3.60
N GLU A 136 5.36 0.35 -4.73
CA GLU A 136 5.92 -0.76 -5.51
C GLU A 136 6.93 -1.56 -4.69
N ARG A 137 7.81 -0.89 -3.95
CA ARG A 137 8.72 -1.56 -3.01
C ARG A 137 7.96 -2.28 -1.91
N GLN A 138 6.91 -1.68 -1.33
CA GLN A 138 6.06 -2.37 -0.36
C GLN A 138 5.43 -3.65 -0.94
N ILE A 139 4.92 -3.60 -2.18
CA ILE A 139 4.36 -4.76 -2.89
C ILE A 139 5.41 -5.82 -3.20
N GLN A 140 6.68 -5.45 -3.37
CA GLN A 140 7.75 -6.44 -3.52
C GLN A 140 8.07 -7.13 -2.20
N HIS A 141 7.99 -6.38 -1.10
CA HIS A 141 8.29 -6.85 0.24
C HIS A 141 7.21 -7.73 0.86
N ILE A 142 5.94 -7.50 0.54
CA ILE A 142 4.78 -8.28 1.01
C ILE A 142 4.48 -9.40 0.02
#